data_AF-A0A0G9MZF2-F1
#
_entry.id   AF-A0A0G9MZF2-F1
#
_cell.length_a   1.000
_cell.length_b   1.000
_cell.length_c   1.000
_cell.angle_alpha   90.00
_cell.angle_beta   90.00
_cell.angle_gamma   90.00
#
_symmetry.space_group_name_H-M   'P 1'
#
loop_
_entity.id
_entity.type
_entity.pdbx_description
1 polymer ?
#
loop_
_entity_poly.entity_id
_entity_poly.type
_entity_poly.pdbx_seq_one_letter_code
_entity_poly.pdbx_strand_id
1 'polypeptide(L)'
;MAKKPAKTRAKALTVSTLPPTVIPGTSVVPEAAYRNDHHPIGSGPWKGEPDKFAWTDKATGYPSVVVREYTGEYGAHVGVPPNHSLSGYKAKAVPGEISEGLHRPISSAEPCQRSAPEPVSICHISARIAHGQRMAAMNPRQEDDAWWLGMTFDGPRDLVPAGGKRKLAAERGETYRDARFAFEQATLLARKLFDWENGASSDPTLDSGLSGLPRPDKEGSR
;
A
#
# COMPACT_ATOMS: atom_id res chain seq x y z
N MET A 1 -32.25 -8.92 37.64
CA MET A 1 -32.23 -7.68 36.82
C MET A 1 -31.09 -7.77 35.82
N ALA A 2 -31.36 -7.89 34.52
CA ALA A 2 -30.33 -7.99 33.49
C ALA A 2 -29.88 -6.58 33.05
N LYS A 3 -28.59 -6.27 33.13
CA LYS A 3 -28.00 -5.03 32.60
C LYS A 3 -28.05 -5.08 31.06
N LYS A 4 -28.70 -4.08 30.45
CA LYS A 4 -28.64 -3.86 28.99
C LYS A 4 -27.20 -3.54 28.58
N PRO A 5 -26.68 -4.11 27.48
CA PRO A 5 -25.36 -3.77 26.97
C PRO A 5 -25.36 -2.33 26.44
N ALA A 6 -24.38 -1.54 26.88
CA ALA A 6 -24.18 -0.19 26.37
C ALA A 6 -23.71 -0.28 24.91
N LYS A 7 -24.41 0.41 24.00
CA LYS A 7 -23.97 0.55 22.61
C LYS A 7 -22.77 1.50 22.57
N THR A 8 -21.57 0.95 22.41
CA THR A 8 -20.37 1.75 22.11
C THR A 8 -20.57 2.37 20.73
N ARG A 9 -20.83 3.69 20.68
CA ARG A 9 -20.94 4.42 19.42
C ARG A 9 -19.53 4.54 18.85
N ALA A 10 -19.27 3.99 17.67
CA ALA A 10 -17.98 4.16 17.00
C ALA A 10 -17.71 5.67 16.82
N LYS A 11 -16.52 6.12 17.21
CA LYS A 11 -16.07 7.50 17.00
C LYS A 11 -15.93 7.72 15.48
N ALA A 12 -16.54 8.78 14.96
CA ALA A 12 -16.40 9.12 13.55
C ALA A 12 -14.96 9.58 13.27
N LEU A 13 -14.39 9.10 12.17
CA LEU A 13 -13.06 9.51 11.68
C LEU A 13 -13.12 10.97 11.20
N THR A 14 -12.23 11.82 11.69
CA THR A 14 -12.05 13.18 11.16
C THR A 14 -11.15 13.12 9.93
N VAL A 15 -11.57 13.74 8.84
CA VAL A 15 -10.84 13.76 7.57
C VAL A 15 -10.89 15.15 6.95
N SER A 16 -9.80 15.58 6.33
CA SER A 16 -9.77 16.69 5.38
C SER A 16 -9.03 16.29 4.11
N THR A 17 -9.61 16.58 2.94
CA THR A 17 -8.86 16.60 1.68
C THR A 17 -7.84 17.74 1.72
N LEU A 18 -6.66 17.52 1.14
CA LEU A 18 -5.60 18.51 1.04
C LEU A 18 -5.54 19.08 -0.39
N PRO A 19 -5.13 20.35 -0.57
CA PRO A 19 -4.94 20.90 -1.90
C PRO A 19 -3.85 20.13 -2.65
N PRO A 20 -3.94 20.04 -4.00
CA PRO A 20 -2.95 19.36 -4.83
C PRO A 20 -1.60 20.08 -4.74
N THR A 21 -0.77 19.61 -3.81
CA THR A 21 0.56 20.14 -3.52
C THR A 21 1.58 19.05 -3.79
N VAL A 22 2.77 19.42 -4.23
CA VAL A 22 3.88 18.50 -4.42
C VAL A 22 4.14 17.70 -3.14
N ILE A 23 4.34 16.38 -3.25
CA ILE A 23 4.73 15.53 -2.12
C ILE A 23 6.04 16.10 -1.56
N PRO A 24 6.11 16.40 -0.25
CA PRO A 24 7.29 17.02 0.36
C PRO A 24 8.59 16.33 -0.06
N GLY A 25 9.56 17.10 -0.54
CA GLY A 25 10.86 16.59 -0.97
C GLY A 25 10.90 15.93 -2.35
N THR A 26 9.81 15.96 -3.13
CA THR A 26 9.73 15.42 -4.51
C THR A 26 9.33 16.50 -5.52
N SER A 27 9.04 16.12 -6.77
CA SER A 27 8.42 16.94 -7.81
C SER A 27 7.03 16.44 -8.24
N VAL A 28 6.49 15.43 -7.56
CA VAL A 28 5.23 14.77 -7.93
C VAL A 28 4.06 15.41 -7.18
N VAL A 29 3.05 15.85 -7.93
CA VAL A 29 1.75 16.24 -7.37
C VAL A 29 0.87 14.99 -7.31
N PRO A 30 0.38 14.59 -6.14
CA PRO A 30 -0.47 13.42 -6.01
C PRO A 30 -1.85 13.68 -6.61
N GLU A 31 -2.51 12.62 -7.07
CA GLU A 31 -3.88 12.65 -7.58
C GLU A 31 -4.89 12.87 -6.44
N ALA A 32 -4.58 12.34 -5.25
CA ALA A 32 -5.36 12.52 -4.04
C ALA A 32 -4.43 12.65 -2.84
N ALA A 33 -4.77 13.53 -1.89
CA ALA A 33 -4.05 13.70 -0.64
C ALA A 33 -5.01 14.06 0.50
N TYR A 34 -4.78 13.48 1.68
CA TYR A 34 -5.68 13.58 2.83
C TYR A 34 -4.93 13.79 4.14
N ARG A 35 -5.61 14.41 5.10
CA ARG A 35 -5.28 14.43 6.52
C ARG A 35 -6.38 13.72 7.30
N ASN A 36 -6.01 12.91 8.28
CA ASN A 36 -6.95 12.08 9.06
C ASN A 36 -6.51 11.93 10.54
N ASP A 37 -7.28 11.17 11.32
CA ASP A 37 -7.00 10.97 12.76
C ASP A 37 -5.75 10.13 13.07
N HIS A 38 -5.11 9.50 12.07
CA HIS A 38 -3.83 8.83 12.26
C HIS A 38 -2.65 9.82 12.32
N HIS A 39 -2.87 11.11 12.02
CA HIS A 39 -1.83 12.12 12.09
C HIS A 39 -1.18 12.14 13.48
N PRO A 40 0.16 12.05 13.60
CA PRO A 40 0.77 11.92 14.90
C PRO A 40 0.62 13.21 15.72
N ILE A 41 0.25 13.06 16.99
CA ILE A 41 0.10 14.17 17.92
C ILE A 41 1.47 14.70 18.33
N GLY A 42 1.59 16.03 18.40
CA GLY A 42 2.77 16.74 18.84
C GLY A 42 3.73 17.14 17.71
N SER A 43 4.78 17.85 18.08
CA SER A 43 5.81 18.30 17.14
C SER A 43 6.68 17.15 16.64
N GLY A 44 6.98 17.15 15.35
CA GLY A 44 7.97 16.29 14.72
C GLY A 44 8.00 16.46 13.21
N PRO A 45 8.82 15.68 12.50
CA PRO A 45 8.99 15.79 11.05
C PRO A 45 7.67 15.63 10.27
N TRP A 46 6.72 14.85 10.79
CA TRP A 46 5.41 14.57 10.19
C TRP A 46 4.45 15.77 10.11
N LYS A 47 4.71 16.89 10.80
CA LYS A 47 3.74 18.00 10.97
C LYS A 47 3.16 18.51 9.65
N GLY A 48 4.01 18.65 8.63
CA GLY A 48 3.64 19.17 7.31
C GLY A 48 3.17 18.11 6.31
N GLU A 49 3.15 16.85 6.69
CA GLU A 49 2.94 15.76 5.75
C GLU A 49 1.46 15.33 5.67
N PRO A 50 1.00 14.82 4.51
CA PRO A 50 -0.29 14.17 4.38
C PRO A 50 -0.34 12.84 5.16
N ASP A 51 -1.52 12.38 5.55
CA ASP A 51 -1.73 11.05 6.15
C ASP A 51 -2.09 9.99 5.11
N LYS A 52 -2.52 10.42 3.92
CA LYS A 52 -2.57 9.57 2.74
C LYS A 52 -2.26 10.40 1.51
N PHE A 53 -1.55 9.83 0.56
CA PHE A 53 -1.47 10.37 -0.79
C PHE A 53 -1.34 9.25 -1.82
N ALA A 54 -1.89 9.46 -3.00
CA ALA A 54 -1.90 8.46 -4.07
C ALA A 54 -1.61 9.09 -5.43
N TRP A 55 -0.97 8.30 -6.30
CA TRP A 55 -0.60 8.71 -7.66
C TRP A 55 -0.50 7.48 -8.57
N THR A 56 -0.56 7.69 -9.88
CA THR A 56 -0.14 6.67 -10.84
C THR A 56 1.36 6.81 -11.11
N ASP A 57 2.15 5.77 -10.84
CA ASP A 57 3.56 5.74 -11.20
C ASP A 57 3.68 5.78 -12.74
N LYS A 58 4.34 6.83 -13.27
CA LYS A 58 4.36 7.08 -14.72
C LYS A 58 5.18 6.05 -15.49
N ALA A 59 6.18 5.42 -14.86
CA ALA A 59 7.07 4.49 -15.53
C ALA A 59 6.40 3.12 -15.73
N THR A 60 5.58 2.70 -14.77
CA THR A 60 4.95 1.36 -14.76
C THR A 60 3.45 1.40 -15.06
N GLY A 61 2.82 2.56 -14.88
CA GLY A 61 1.36 2.72 -14.96
C GLY A 61 0.62 2.19 -13.73
N TYR A 62 1.32 1.69 -12.71
CA TYR A 62 0.68 1.13 -11.51
C TYR A 62 0.21 2.24 -10.56
N PRO A 63 -0.97 2.09 -9.94
CA PRO A 63 -1.42 2.98 -8.90
C PRO A 63 -0.62 2.71 -7.63
N SER A 64 -0.13 3.79 -7.01
CA SER A 64 0.65 3.75 -5.80
C SER A 64 -0.02 4.61 -4.73
N VAL A 65 0.06 4.15 -3.49
CA VAL A 65 -0.45 4.87 -2.33
C VAL A 65 0.58 4.81 -1.21
N VAL A 66 0.69 5.92 -0.50
CA VAL A 66 1.30 5.96 0.82
C VAL A 66 0.19 6.33 1.79
N VAL A 67 0.04 5.53 2.84
CA VAL A 67 -0.98 5.72 3.87
C VAL A 67 -0.32 5.67 5.24
N ARG A 68 -0.79 6.49 6.17
CA ARG A 68 -0.33 6.49 7.54
C ARG A 68 -1.08 5.44 8.34
N GLU A 69 -0.32 4.57 8.95
CA GLU A 69 -0.83 3.53 9.84
C GLU A 69 -1.30 4.12 11.17
N TYR A 70 -2.06 3.33 11.93
CA TYR A 70 -2.62 3.78 13.21
C TYR A 70 -1.56 4.21 14.22
N THR A 71 -0.36 3.63 14.14
CA THR A 71 0.81 3.95 14.98
C THR A 71 1.63 5.14 14.45
N GLY A 72 1.22 5.72 13.33
CA GLY A 72 1.70 7.00 12.80
C GLY A 72 2.86 6.89 11.81
N GLU A 73 3.46 5.72 11.62
CA GLU A 73 4.38 5.43 10.53
C GLU A 73 3.65 5.38 9.19
N TYR A 74 4.41 5.42 8.08
CA TYR A 74 3.85 5.19 6.76
C TYR A 74 3.91 3.72 6.36
N GLY A 75 2.89 3.29 5.62
CA GLY A 75 2.88 2.16 4.72
C GLY A 75 2.94 2.63 3.27
N ALA A 76 3.70 1.93 2.44
CA ALA A 76 3.80 2.15 1.00
C ALA A 76 3.25 0.93 0.26
N HIS A 77 2.28 1.16 -0.63
CA HIS A 77 1.58 0.10 -1.34
C HIS A 77 1.44 0.43 -2.84
N VAL A 78 1.45 -0.63 -3.65
CA VAL A 78 1.28 -0.59 -5.09
C VAL A 78 0.19 -1.57 -5.48
N GLY A 79 -0.79 -1.09 -6.23
CA GLY A 79 -1.84 -1.93 -6.80
C GLY A 79 -1.33 -2.59 -8.07
N VAL A 80 -1.56 -3.90 -8.21
CA VAL A 80 -1.36 -4.60 -9.47
C VAL A 80 -2.73 -5.01 -10.04
N PRO A 81 -2.88 -5.07 -11.37
CA PRO A 81 -4.14 -5.47 -11.97
C PRO A 81 -4.42 -6.97 -11.73
N PRO A 82 -5.69 -7.42 -11.89
CA PRO A 82 -6.08 -8.82 -11.65
C PRO A 82 -5.30 -9.85 -12.46
N ASN A 83 -4.84 -9.47 -13.65
CA ASN A 83 -4.08 -10.33 -14.54
C ASN A 83 -2.58 -10.41 -14.20
N HIS A 84 -2.10 -9.64 -13.21
CA HIS A 84 -0.72 -9.71 -12.76
C HIS A 84 -0.43 -11.06 -12.09
N SER A 85 0.75 -11.63 -12.31
CA SER A 85 1.11 -12.98 -11.84
C SER A 85 1.06 -13.14 -10.31
N LEU A 86 1.17 -12.04 -9.58
CA LEU A 86 1.15 -11.97 -8.11
C LEU A 86 -0.19 -11.50 -7.53
N SER A 87 -1.19 -11.24 -8.37
CA SER A 87 -2.53 -10.90 -7.89
C SER A 87 -3.14 -12.08 -7.12
N GLY A 88 -3.78 -11.79 -5.98
CA GLY A 88 -4.45 -12.77 -5.12
C GLY A 88 -3.53 -13.58 -4.20
N TYR A 89 -2.22 -13.36 -4.22
CA TYR A 89 -1.28 -14.03 -3.32
C TYR A 89 -1.05 -13.24 -2.03
N LYS A 90 -0.93 -13.96 -0.91
CA LYS A 90 -0.54 -13.40 0.39
C LYS A 90 0.91 -12.93 0.35
N ALA A 91 1.25 -11.93 1.17
CA ALA A 91 2.60 -11.35 1.22
C ALA A 91 3.71 -12.40 1.39
N LYS A 92 3.48 -13.42 2.23
CA LYS A 92 4.42 -14.53 2.45
C LYS A 92 4.70 -15.41 1.23
N ALA A 93 3.83 -15.37 0.22
CA ALA A 93 3.96 -16.12 -1.03
C ALA A 93 4.61 -15.29 -2.15
N VAL A 94 4.91 -14.02 -1.89
CA VAL A 94 5.62 -13.16 -2.82
C VAL A 94 7.11 -13.57 -2.83
N PRO A 95 7.71 -13.80 -4.00
CA PRO A 95 9.13 -14.13 -4.11
C PRO A 95 10.04 -13.11 -3.42
N GLY A 96 11.04 -13.61 -2.69
CA GLY A 96 11.92 -12.78 -1.86
C GLY A 96 12.77 -11.80 -2.67
N GLU A 97 13.06 -12.13 -3.93
CA GLU A 97 13.83 -11.33 -4.88
C GLU A 97 13.14 -9.98 -5.18
N ILE A 98 11.81 -9.95 -5.11
CA ILE A 98 11.04 -8.72 -5.24
C ILE A 98 11.27 -7.81 -4.02
N SER A 99 11.55 -8.38 -2.86
CA SER A 99 11.86 -7.60 -1.66
C SER A 99 13.32 -7.12 -1.60
N GLU A 100 14.21 -7.61 -2.46
CA GLU A 100 15.63 -7.27 -2.41
C GLU A 100 15.87 -5.78 -2.71
N GLY A 101 16.57 -5.07 -1.82
CA GLY A 101 16.84 -3.63 -1.98
C GLY A 101 15.70 -2.70 -1.57
N LEU A 102 14.51 -3.25 -1.25
CA LEU A 102 13.50 -2.49 -0.51
C LEU A 102 13.97 -2.28 0.93
N HIS A 103 13.55 -1.19 1.56
CA HIS A 103 13.84 -0.92 2.97
C HIS A 103 13.30 -2.01 3.89
N ARG A 104 12.14 -2.57 3.53
CA ARG A 104 11.47 -3.65 4.24
C ARG A 104 10.93 -4.67 3.22
N PRO A 105 10.89 -5.96 3.57
CA PRO A 105 10.20 -6.93 2.75
C PRO A 105 8.72 -6.58 2.58
N ILE A 106 8.12 -7.07 1.51
CA ILE A 106 6.67 -7.00 1.33
C ILE A 106 6.00 -7.71 2.51
N SER A 107 5.26 -6.94 3.31
CA SER A 107 4.58 -7.41 4.51
C SER A 107 3.06 -7.38 4.37
N SER A 108 2.54 -6.70 3.34
CA SER A 108 1.12 -6.56 3.06
C SER A 108 0.80 -7.03 1.64
N ALA A 109 -0.27 -7.81 1.49
CA ALA A 109 -0.83 -8.18 0.20
C ALA A 109 -2.34 -8.40 0.37
N GLU A 110 -3.14 -7.46 -0.10
CA GLU A 110 -4.57 -7.39 0.21
C GLU A 110 -5.40 -6.97 -1.00
N PRO A 111 -6.68 -7.38 -1.07
CA PRO A 111 -7.60 -6.84 -2.07
C PRO A 111 -7.87 -5.35 -1.82
N CYS A 112 -8.41 -4.67 -2.82
CA CYS A 112 -8.91 -3.31 -2.62
C CYS A 112 -10.00 -3.28 -1.53
N GLN A 113 -9.72 -2.60 -0.42
CA GLN A 113 -10.62 -2.23 0.67
C GLN A 113 -11.71 -1.19 0.29
N ARG A 114 -12.56 -1.45 -0.72
CA ARG A 114 -13.58 -0.48 -1.21
C ARG A 114 -14.58 -0.02 -0.13
N SER A 115 -14.88 -0.89 0.84
CA SER A 115 -15.81 -0.58 1.93
C SER A 115 -15.19 0.34 3.00
N ALA A 116 -13.86 0.55 2.97
CA ALA A 116 -13.17 1.45 3.87
C ALA A 116 -13.08 2.86 3.27
N PRO A 117 -13.18 3.93 4.09
CA PRO A 117 -13.05 5.29 3.60
C PRO A 117 -11.72 5.50 2.87
N GLU A 118 -11.77 6.09 1.68
CA GLU A 118 -10.57 6.41 0.89
C GLU A 118 -9.45 7.08 1.70
N PRO A 119 -9.70 8.05 2.60
CA PRO A 119 -8.63 8.72 3.36
C PRO A 119 -7.73 7.83 4.23
N VAL A 120 -8.15 6.59 4.51
CA VAL A 120 -7.41 5.64 5.37
C VAL A 120 -7.20 4.27 4.72
N SER A 121 -7.89 3.98 3.60
CA SER A 121 -7.74 2.70 2.92
C SER A 121 -6.56 2.70 1.96
N ILE A 122 -6.04 1.51 1.65
CA ILE A 122 -5.02 1.35 0.59
C ILE A 122 -5.60 1.50 -0.83
N CYS A 123 -6.93 1.49 -0.99
CA CYS A 123 -7.54 1.70 -2.29
C CYS A 123 -7.28 3.11 -2.83
N HIS A 124 -6.74 3.18 -4.04
CA HIS A 124 -6.84 4.33 -4.92
C HIS A 124 -6.98 3.83 -6.36
N ILE A 125 -8.12 4.11 -7.00
CA ILE A 125 -8.33 3.72 -8.40
C ILE A 125 -8.21 4.99 -9.22
N SER A 126 -7.07 5.13 -9.89
CA SER A 126 -6.88 6.25 -10.81
C SER A 126 -7.91 6.16 -11.95
N ALA A 127 -8.36 7.31 -12.45
CA ALA A 127 -9.38 7.36 -13.51
C ALA A 127 -8.97 6.59 -14.78
N ARG A 128 -7.66 6.41 -15.03
CA ARG A 128 -7.13 5.65 -16.18
C ARG A 128 -7.30 4.14 -16.03
N ILE A 129 -7.04 3.60 -14.84
CA ILE A 129 -7.22 2.17 -14.56
C ILE A 129 -8.71 1.84 -14.51
N ALA A 130 -9.53 2.73 -13.91
CA ALA A 130 -10.98 2.62 -13.95
C ALA A 130 -11.53 2.55 -15.39
N HIS A 131 -10.95 3.28 -16.34
CA HIS A 131 -11.39 3.26 -17.74
C HIS A 131 -10.96 1.99 -18.49
N GLY A 132 -9.76 1.46 -18.22
CA GLY A 132 -9.29 0.20 -18.81
C GLY A 132 -10.07 -1.02 -18.29
N GLN A 133 -10.34 -1.05 -16.98
CA GLN A 133 -11.12 -2.12 -16.33
C GLN A 133 -12.61 -2.08 -16.70
N ARG A 134 -13.20 -0.88 -16.88
CA ARG A 134 -14.60 -0.73 -17.35
C ARG A 134 -14.86 -1.31 -18.74
N MET A 135 -13.87 -1.35 -19.62
CA MET A 135 -14.03 -1.96 -20.96
C MET A 135 -13.94 -3.50 -20.90
N ALA A 136 -13.32 -4.06 -19.87
CA ALA A 136 -13.29 -5.51 -19.62
C ALA A 136 -14.51 -6.00 -18.82
N ALA A 137 -15.13 -5.13 -18.01
CA ALA A 137 -16.19 -5.44 -17.07
C ALA A 137 -17.63 -5.32 -17.65
N MET A 138 -17.93 -6.01 -18.76
CA MET A 138 -19.34 -6.25 -19.18
C MET A 138 -20.10 -7.21 -18.24
N ASN A 139 -19.57 -7.49 -17.05
CA ASN A 139 -20.17 -8.37 -16.05
C ASN A 139 -20.22 -7.65 -14.67
N PRO A 140 -21.41 -7.28 -14.15
CA PRO A 140 -21.56 -6.45 -12.94
C PRO A 140 -21.20 -7.14 -11.61
N ARG A 141 -20.47 -8.27 -11.67
CA ARG A 141 -19.95 -9.03 -10.51
C ARG A 141 -18.41 -9.06 -10.45
N GLN A 142 -17.71 -8.43 -11.39
CA GLN A 142 -16.26 -8.25 -11.29
C GLN A 142 -15.98 -7.01 -10.43
N GLU A 143 -15.41 -7.27 -9.27
CA GLU A 143 -15.04 -6.30 -8.24
C GLU A 143 -13.92 -5.39 -8.78
N ASP A 144 -13.69 -4.19 -8.22
CA ASP A 144 -12.55 -3.37 -8.68
C ASP A 144 -11.25 -4.08 -8.28
N ASP A 145 -10.57 -4.64 -9.28
CA ASP A 145 -9.71 -5.82 -9.14
C ASP A 145 -8.24 -5.55 -8.71
N ALA A 146 -7.91 -4.36 -8.19
CA ALA A 146 -6.52 -4.09 -7.81
C ALA A 146 -6.11 -4.90 -6.57
N TRP A 147 -5.03 -5.68 -6.69
CA TRP A 147 -4.39 -6.36 -5.58
C TRP A 147 -3.22 -5.51 -5.06
N TRP A 148 -3.26 -5.09 -3.80
CA TRP A 148 -2.32 -4.14 -3.22
C TRP A 148 -1.21 -4.85 -2.48
N LEU A 149 0.03 -4.69 -2.98
CA LEU A 149 1.25 -5.22 -2.39
C LEU A 149 2.01 -4.06 -1.73
N GLY A 150 2.52 -4.26 -0.52
CA GLY A 150 3.17 -3.17 0.20
C GLY A 150 3.99 -3.56 1.42
N MET A 151 4.51 -2.53 2.08
CA MET A 151 5.35 -2.63 3.26
C MET A 151 5.07 -1.50 4.25
N THR A 152 5.35 -1.74 5.52
CA THR A 152 5.25 -0.76 6.62
C THR A 152 6.63 -0.37 7.12
N PHE A 153 6.78 0.89 7.57
CA PHE A 153 8.04 1.42 8.09
C PHE A 153 8.09 1.42 9.62
N ASP A 154 7.91 0.24 10.19
CA ASP A 154 7.89 -0.04 11.63
C ASP A 154 9.06 -0.96 12.06
N GLY A 155 10.15 -0.98 11.29
CA GLY A 155 11.30 -1.84 11.54
C GLY A 155 12.19 -1.39 12.71
N PRO A 156 13.21 -2.20 13.11
CA PRO A 156 14.06 -1.93 14.27
C PRO A 156 14.83 -0.60 14.27
N ARG A 157 14.94 0.07 13.12
CA ARG A 157 15.61 1.38 12.96
C ARG A 157 14.65 2.50 12.55
N ASP A 158 13.35 2.22 12.54
CA ASP A 158 12.34 3.16 12.09
C ASP A 158 11.67 3.80 13.29
N LEU A 159 11.60 5.14 13.27
CA LEU A 159 10.92 5.89 14.32
C LEU A 159 9.42 5.84 14.09
N VAL A 160 8.70 5.10 14.95
CA VAL A 160 7.24 5.04 14.96
C VAL A 160 6.68 6.18 15.84
N PRO A 161 5.91 7.13 15.28
CA PRO A 161 5.49 8.34 16.01
C PRO A 161 4.67 8.07 17.28
N ALA A 162 3.73 7.12 17.29
CA ALA A 162 2.91 6.80 18.46
C ALA A 162 3.59 5.84 19.45
N GLY A 163 4.84 5.44 19.22
CA GLY A 163 5.58 4.54 20.10
C GLY A 163 5.79 5.14 21.50
N GLY A 164 5.53 4.36 22.56
CA GLY A 164 5.57 4.80 23.97
C GLY A 164 6.93 5.28 24.51
N LYS A 165 7.97 5.37 23.67
CA LYS A 165 9.36 5.68 24.05
C LYS A 165 10.06 6.64 23.06
N ARG A 166 9.37 7.68 22.57
CA ARG A 166 9.91 8.68 21.61
C ARG A 166 11.28 9.27 21.98
N LYS A 167 11.51 9.57 23.27
CA LYS A 167 12.81 10.12 23.73
C LYS A 167 13.96 9.12 23.58
N LEU A 168 13.69 7.85 23.90
CA LEU A 168 14.66 6.78 23.77
C LEU A 168 14.89 6.36 22.31
N ALA A 169 13.95 6.68 21.41
CA ALA A 169 14.09 6.39 19.98
C ALA A 169 15.19 7.23 19.32
N ALA A 170 15.28 8.52 19.67
CA ALA A 170 16.38 9.38 19.24
C ALA A 170 17.74 8.87 19.76
N GLU A 171 17.80 8.40 21.01
CA GLU A 171 19.02 7.81 21.61
C GLU A 171 19.42 6.48 20.94
N ARG A 172 18.45 5.72 20.42
CA ARG A 172 18.70 4.49 19.63
C ARG A 172 19.04 4.75 18.17
N GLY A 173 19.04 6.01 17.73
CA GLY A 173 19.29 6.38 16.33
C GLY A 173 18.17 5.94 15.37
N GLU A 174 16.94 5.82 15.85
CA GLU A 174 15.78 5.54 15.00
C GLU A 174 15.48 6.73 14.09
N THR A 175 15.22 6.46 12.82
CA THR A 175 14.95 7.49 11.79
C THR A 175 13.49 7.44 11.36
N TYR A 176 12.83 8.60 11.36
CA TYR A 176 11.49 8.69 10.79
C TYR A 176 11.55 8.55 9.27
N ARG A 177 10.74 7.66 8.71
CA ARG A 177 10.58 7.51 7.26
C ARG A 177 9.52 8.48 6.79
N ASP A 178 9.98 9.57 6.21
CA ASP A 178 9.16 10.69 5.74
C ASP A 178 8.39 10.36 4.45
N ALA A 179 7.54 11.31 4.02
CA ALA A 179 6.70 11.13 2.83
C ALA A 179 7.54 10.92 1.56
N ARG A 180 8.70 11.56 1.46
CA ARG A 180 9.62 11.38 0.33
C ARG A 180 10.16 9.96 0.29
N PHE A 181 10.68 9.47 1.42
CA PHE A 181 11.20 8.12 1.55
C PHE A 181 10.12 7.09 1.21
N ALA A 182 8.91 7.28 1.74
CA ALA A 182 7.77 6.41 1.45
C ALA A 182 7.43 6.37 -0.04
N PHE A 183 7.41 7.54 -0.69
CA PHE A 183 7.23 7.67 -2.13
C PHE A 183 8.33 6.91 -2.92
N GLU A 184 9.60 7.11 -2.56
CA GLU A 184 10.73 6.44 -3.23
C GLU A 184 10.64 4.91 -3.11
N GLN A 185 10.27 4.39 -1.94
CA GLN A 185 10.05 2.96 -1.72
C GLN A 185 8.86 2.42 -2.51
N ALA A 186 7.74 3.16 -2.59
CA ALA A 186 6.59 2.77 -3.40
C ALA A 186 6.94 2.73 -4.90
N THR A 187 7.67 3.72 -5.41
CA THR A 187 8.13 3.75 -6.81
C THR A 187 9.11 2.61 -7.10
N LEU A 188 10.03 2.29 -6.19
CA LEU A 188 10.93 1.14 -6.33
C LEU A 188 10.16 -0.19 -6.34
N LEU A 189 9.18 -0.35 -5.47
CA LEU A 189 8.30 -1.52 -5.45
C LEU A 189 7.50 -1.64 -6.76
N ALA A 190 6.92 -0.54 -7.25
CA ALA A 190 6.19 -0.54 -8.51
C ALA A 190 7.07 -1.01 -9.67
N ARG A 191 8.31 -0.49 -9.73
CA ARG A 191 9.28 -0.90 -10.75
C ARG A 191 9.57 -2.40 -10.69
N LYS A 192 9.80 -2.94 -9.50
CA LYS A 192 10.11 -4.36 -9.31
C LYS A 192 8.95 -5.28 -9.67
N LEU A 193 7.72 -4.90 -9.34
CA LEU A 193 6.52 -5.64 -9.74
C LEU A 193 6.35 -5.62 -11.26
N PHE A 194 6.58 -4.47 -11.89
CA PHE A 194 6.53 -4.34 -13.34
C PHE A 194 7.61 -5.19 -14.02
N ASP A 195 8.85 -5.14 -13.54
CA ASP A 195 9.96 -5.93 -14.09
C ASP A 195 9.74 -7.43 -13.86
N TRP A 196 9.11 -7.84 -12.76
CA TRP A 196 8.73 -9.23 -12.52
C TRP A 196 7.75 -9.75 -13.57
N GLU A 197 6.67 -9.01 -13.85
CA GLU A 197 5.66 -9.39 -14.84
C GLU A 197 6.23 -9.43 -16.27
N ASN A 198 7.04 -8.44 -16.64
CA ASN A 198 7.64 -8.35 -17.96
C ASN A 198 8.84 -9.29 -18.15
N GLY A 199 9.57 -9.58 -17.06
CA GLY A 199 10.66 -10.55 -17.04
C GLY A 199 10.14 -11.98 -17.17
N ALA A 200 9.03 -12.31 -16.51
CA ALA A 200 8.31 -13.57 -16.69
C ALA A 200 7.78 -13.75 -18.12
N SER A 201 7.53 -12.65 -18.83
CA SER A 201 7.07 -12.66 -20.23
C SER A 201 8.21 -12.83 -21.26
N SER A 202 9.48 -12.83 -20.83
CA SER A 202 10.66 -12.86 -21.71
C SER A 202 11.38 -14.20 -21.81
N ASP A 203 10.80 -15.29 -21.29
CA ASP A 203 11.30 -16.65 -21.49
C ASP A 203 10.46 -17.41 -22.53
N PRO A 204 10.85 -17.44 -23.82
CA PRO A 204 10.18 -18.24 -24.85
C PRO A 204 10.56 -19.73 -24.80
N THR A 205 11.17 -20.24 -23.73
CA THR A 205 11.73 -21.60 -23.70
C THR A 205 11.28 -22.47 -22.53
N LEU A 206 9.98 -22.67 -22.33
CA LEU A 206 9.49 -23.88 -21.63
C LEU A 206 8.19 -24.39 -22.26
N ASP A 207 8.29 -24.93 -23.47
CA ASP A 207 7.42 -26.03 -23.88
C ASP A 207 7.93 -27.32 -23.22
N SER A 208 6.98 -28.06 -22.66
CA SER A 208 7.08 -29.47 -22.24
C SER A 208 8.04 -29.85 -21.09
N GLY A 209 7.44 -29.98 -19.90
CA GLY A 209 7.83 -31.01 -18.94
C GLY A 209 8.32 -30.51 -17.60
N LEU A 210 7.40 -30.37 -16.63
CA LEU A 210 7.62 -30.69 -15.21
C LEU A 210 6.27 -30.53 -14.47
N SER A 211 5.39 -31.51 -14.69
CA SER A 211 4.32 -31.83 -13.75
C SER A 211 4.96 -32.33 -12.46
N GLY A 212 4.99 -31.56 -11.37
CA GLY A 212 5.51 -32.12 -10.12
C GLY A 212 5.75 -31.23 -8.90
N LEU A 213 5.38 -29.95 -8.86
CA LEU A 213 5.46 -29.17 -7.61
C LEU A 213 4.05 -28.81 -7.11
N PRO A 214 3.76 -29.02 -5.80
CA PRO A 214 2.47 -28.67 -5.24
C PRO A 214 2.25 -27.16 -5.37
N ARG A 215 1.16 -26.79 -6.04
CA ARG A 215 0.74 -25.39 -6.18
C ARG A 215 0.43 -24.82 -4.79
N PRO A 216 0.96 -23.64 -4.42
CA PRO A 216 0.67 -23.01 -3.15
C PRO A 216 -0.81 -22.57 -3.06
N ASP A 217 -1.35 -22.62 -1.85
CA ASP A 217 -2.77 -22.46 -1.56
C ASP A 217 -3.30 -21.08 -1.98
N LYS A 218 -4.29 -21.08 -2.90
CA LYS A 218 -5.14 -19.93 -3.19
C LYS A 218 -6.30 -19.89 -2.18
N GLU A 219 -6.69 -18.69 -1.76
CA GLU A 219 -7.90 -18.51 -0.96
C GLU A 219 -9.12 -18.49 -1.89
N GLY A 220 -10.13 -19.35 -1.65
CA GLY A 220 -11.42 -19.27 -2.35
C GLY A 220 -12.13 -20.54 -2.84
N SER A 221 -11.70 -21.76 -2.49
CA SER A 221 -12.55 -22.96 -2.68
C SER A 221 -13.17 -23.40 -1.35
N ARG A 222 -14.19 -22.68 -0.90
CA ARG A 222 -15.26 -23.21 -0.04
C ARG A 222 -16.59 -22.58 -0.42
#